data_AF-A0A963FSQ3-F1
#
_entry.id   AF-A0A963FSQ3-F1
#
_cell.length_a   1.000
_cell.length_b   1.000
_cell.length_c   1.000
_cell.angle_alpha   90.00
_cell.angle_beta   90.00
_cell.angle_gamma   90.00
#
_symmetry.space_group_name_H-M   'P 1'
#
loop_
_entity.id
_entity.type
_entity.pdbx_description
1 polymer ?
#
loop_
_entity_poly.entity_id
_entity_poly.type
_entity_poly.pdbx_seq_one_letter_code
_entity_poly.pdbx_strand_id
1 'polypeptide(L)'
;MPGRIIASSYTWWLLFLGPLSFVGVLGPWLDKSIAPVVDPFVVTWVEVSGGKLHLSGWMDKRRDCRLLEIYAIETPPGGAAHIDDVDFGRRAGGRTISRPAMRQAWGPWRIDLSDIGSVVTLRTRHACHPLWDTISEFRLYDGGGKQ
;
A
#
# COMPACT_ATOMS: atom_id res chain seq x y z
N MET A 1 47.54 31.06 27.33
CA MET A 1 46.78 30.61 26.15
C MET A 1 45.40 30.14 26.63
N PRO A 2 44.30 30.85 26.34
CA PRO A 2 42.98 30.42 26.80
C PRO A 2 42.48 29.26 25.92
N GLY A 3 42.16 28.13 26.56
CA GLY A 3 41.56 26.97 25.91
C GLY A 3 40.12 27.26 25.49
N ARG A 4 39.84 27.22 24.19
CA ARG A 4 38.47 27.23 23.67
C ARG A 4 37.80 25.90 24.01
N ILE A 5 36.95 25.91 25.04
CA ILE A 5 35.94 24.89 25.24
C ILE A 5 34.95 25.07 24.10
N ILE A 6 35.06 24.24 23.05
CA ILE A 6 34.04 24.13 22.02
C ILE A 6 32.84 23.48 22.72
N ALA A 7 31.85 24.30 23.06
CA ALA A 7 30.62 23.85 23.68
C ALA A 7 29.99 22.75 22.80
N SER A 8 29.94 21.54 23.35
CA SER A 8 29.30 20.34 22.79
C SER A 8 27.77 20.47 22.82
N SER A 9 27.23 21.55 22.28
CA SER A 9 25.79 21.84 22.25
C SER A 9 25.07 21.20 21.06
N TYR A 10 25.81 20.63 20.10
CA TYR A 10 25.21 20.04 18.89
C TYR A 10 24.92 18.53 18.98
N THR A 11 25.52 17.82 19.93
CA THR A 11 25.43 16.35 20.04
C THR A 11 24.06 15.88 20.55
N TRP A 12 23.38 16.70 21.36
CA TRP A 12 22.05 16.39 21.88
C TRP A 12 20.99 16.29 20.78
N TRP A 13 21.10 17.11 19.73
CA TRP A 13 20.17 17.06 18.61
C TRP A 13 20.24 15.73 17.86
N LEU A 14 21.40 15.07 17.79
CA LEU A 14 21.52 13.74 17.17
C LEU A 14 20.79 12.66 17.96
N LEU A 15 20.73 12.77 19.29
CA LEU A 15 20.02 11.82 20.15
C LEU A 15 18.50 11.95 20.06
N PHE A 16 17.98 13.12 19.68
CA PHE A 16 16.54 13.33 19.55
C PHE A 16 16.07 13.32 18.09
N LEU A 17 16.73 14.07 17.21
CA LEU A 17 16.37 14.13 15.78
C LEU A 17 16.68 12.81 15.08
N GLY A 18 17.77 12.12 15.43
CA GLY A 18 18.14 10.85 14.81
C GLY A 18 17.04 9.78 14.94
N PRO A 19 16.63 9.41 16.16
CA PRO A 19 15.53 8.46 16.36
C PRO A 19 14.21 8.94 15.78
N LEU A 20 13.89 10.24 15.87
CA LEU A 20 12.65 10.78 15.31
C LEU A 20 12.61 10.65 13.78
N SER A 21 13.71 10.99 13.10
CA SER A 21 13.86 10.80 11.66
C SER A 21 13.83 9.33 11.26
N PHE A 22 14.43 8.45 12.06
CA PHE A 22 14.38 7.01 11.83
C PHE A 22 12.94 6.50 11.91
N VAL A 23 12.21 6.81 12.98
CA VAL A 23 10.83 6.36 13.18
C VAL A 23 9.88 6.95 12.12
N GLY A 24 10.04 8.23 11.78
CA GLY A 24 9.12 8.93 10.89
C GLY A 24 9.32 8.67 9.40
N VAL A 25 10.55 8.34 8.96
CA VAL A 25 10.87 8.26 7.52
C VAL A 25 11.62 6.98 7.17
N LEU A 26 12.78 6.74 7.81
CA LEU A 26 13.67 5.66 7.37
C LEU A 26 13.11 4.27 7.69
N GLY A 27 12.51 4.09 8.87
CA GLY A 27 11.89 2.85 9.32
C GLY A 27 10.77 2.38 8.38
N PRO A 28 9.73 3.20 8.11
CA PRO A 28 8.68 2.86 7.16
C PRO A 28 9.21 2.52 5.76
N TRP A 29 10.18 3.28 5.27
CA TRP A 29 10.78 3.06 3.95
C TRP A 29 11.56 1.74 3.88
N LEU A 30 12.40 1.45 4.88
CA LEU A 30 13.14 0.20 4.97
C LEU A 30 12.21 -1.01 5.10
N ASP A 31 11.15 -0.89 5.91
CA ASP A 31 10.18 -1.96 6.12
C ASP A 31 9.45 -2.34 4.82
N LYS A 32 9.00 -1.34 4.05
CA LYS A 32 8.39 -1.57 2.72
C LYS A 32 9.37 -2.25 1.75
N SER A 33 10.64 -1.86 1.78
CA SER A 33 11.63 -2.24 0.76
C SER A 33 12.24 -3.63 1.01
N ILE A 34 12.52 -3.97 2.27
CA ILE A 34 13.26 -5.20 2.63
C ILE A 34 12.31 -6.32 3.04
N ALA A 35 11.16 -5.98 3.63
CA ALA A 35 10.22 -6.94 4.17
C ALA A 35 8.79 -6.62 3.69
N PRO A 36 8.46 -6.73 2.40
CA PRO A 36 7.09 -6.46 1.93
C PRO A 36 6.08 -7.39 2.62
N VAL A 37 4.88 -6.88 2.93
CA VAL A 37 3.80 -7.69 3.51
C VAL A 37 3.25 -8.68 2.47
N VAL A 38 3.12 -8.22 1.23
CA VAL A 38 2.63 -9.00 0.11
C VAL A 38 3.61 -8.86 -1.05
N ASP A 39 4.18 -9.98 -1.48
CA ASP A 39 5.07 -10.05 -2.64
C ASP A 39 5.26 -11.53 -3.08
N PRO A 40 4.90 -11.93 -4.31
CA PRO A 40 4.32 -11.10 -5.37
C PRO A 40 2.81 -10.90 -5.19
N PHE A 41 2.28 -9.86 -5.84
CA PHE A 41 0.86 -9.65 -6.05
C PHE A 41 0.58 -9.78 -7.55
N VAL A 42 -0.12 -10.83 -7.96
CA VAL A 42 -0.29 -11.19 -9.37
C VAL A 42 -1.76 -11.16 -9.75
N VAL A 43 -2.09 -10.32 -10.71
CA VAL A 43 -3.40 -10.28 -11.36
C VAL A 43 -3.43 -11.37 -12.44
N THR A 44 -4.38 -12.30 -12.38
CA THR A 44 -4.50 -13.39 -13.36
C THR A 44 -5.65 -13.20 -14.33
N TRP A 45 -6.64 -12.40 -13.97
CA TRP A 45 -7.80 -12.15 -14.80
C TRP A 45 -8.31 -10.73 -14.58
N VAL A 46 -8.61 -10.06 -15.68
CA VAL A 46 -9.13 -8.70 -15.74
C VAL A 46 -10.22 -8.66 -16.79
N GLU A 47 -11.36 -8.08 -16.46
CA GLU A 47 -12.44 -7.79 -17.39
C GLU A 47 -13.04 -6.43 -17.06
N VAL A 48 -13.30 -5.61 -18.08
CA VAL A 48 -14.02 -4.34 -17.91
C VAL A 48 -15.41 -4.53 -18.50
N SER A 49 -16.45 -4.37 -17.68
CA SER A 49 -17.83 -4.52 -18.11
C SER A 49 -18.75 -3.59 -17.33
N GLY A 50 -19.64 -2.89 -18.03
CA GLY A 50 -20.63 -2.00 -17.41
C GLY A 50 -20.04 -0.88 -16.56
N GLY A 51 -18.86 -0.34 -16.94
CA GLY A 51 -18.18 0.70 -16.15
C GLY A 51 -17.53 0.18 -14.86
N LYS A 52 -17.33 -1.13 -14.73
CA LYS A 52 -16.66 -1.74 -13.58
C LYS A 52 -15.46 -2.55 -14.03
N LEU A 53 -14.37 -2.44 -13.26
CA LEU A 53 -13.20 -3.30 -13.39
C LEU A 53 -13.41 -4.54 -12.52
N HIS A 54 -13.45 -5.71 -13.16
CA HIS A 54 -13.49 -7.01 -12.51
C HIS A 54 -12.10 -7.62 -12.51
N LEU A 55 -11.60 -7.99 -11.33
CA LEU A 55 -10.24 -8.55 -11.18
C LEU A 55 -10.20 -9.74 -10.23
N SER A 56 -9.30 -10.67 -10.55
CA SER A 56 -8.92 -11.76 -9.65
C SER A 56 -7.45 -12.14 -9.85
N GLY A 57 -6.89 -12.83 -8.88
CA GLY A 57 -5.48 -13.18 -8.90
C GLY A 57 -5.04 -14.00 -7.73
N TRP A 58 -3.73 -14.04 -7.54
CA TRP A 58 -3.10 -14.64 -6.37
C TRP A 58 -2.04 -13.72 -5.80
N MET A 59 -1.73 -13.93 -4.54
CA MET A 59 -0.68 -13.20 -3.86
C MET A 59 0.04 -14.11 -2.87
N ASP A 60 1.25 -13.73 -2.48
CA ASP A 60 1.93 -14.33 -1.34
C ASP A 60 2.02 -13.32 -0.19
N LYS A 61 1.28 -13.59 0.89
CA LYS A 61 1.34 -12.77 2.10
C LYS A 61 2.49 -13.29 2.96
N ARG A 62 3.60 -12.56 2.98
CA ARG A 62 4.85 -12.96 3.66
C ARG A 62 4.86 -12.68 5.16
N ARG A 63 4.03 -11.75 5.63
CA ARG A 63 3.99 -11.32 7.04
C ARG A 63 2.57 -11.34 7.58
N ASP A 64 2.38 -11.84 8.80
CA ASP A 64 1.06 -11.87 9.44
C ASP A 64 0.75 -10.58 10.20
N CYS A 65 0.70 -9.46 9.46
CA CYS A 65 0.30 -8.17 10.00
C CYS A 65 -1.22 -8.00 9.91
N ARG A 66 -1.78 -7.16 10.80
CA ARG A 66 -3.21 -6.80 10.75
C ARG A 66 -3.45 -5.85 9.58
N LEU A 67 -4.29 -6.27 8.63
CA LEU A 67 -4.81 -5.41 7.57
C LEU A 67 -5.71 -4.33 8.19
N LEU A 68 -5.34 -3.07 8.02
CA LEU A 68 -6.13 -1.93 8.47
C LEU A 68 -7.07 -1.46 7.36
N GLU A 69 -6.56 -1.38 6.14
CA GLU A 69 -7.26 -0.70 5.04
C GLU A 69 -6.84 -1.25 3.68
N ILE A 70 -7.78 -1.23 2.74
CA ILE A 70 -7.59 -1.55 1.33
C ILE A 70 -8.53 -0.65 0.53
N TYR A 71 -7.99 0.04 -0.46
CA TYR A 71 -8.76 0.89 -1.38
C TYR A 71 -8.08 0.93 -2.74
N ALA A 72 -8.82 1.36 -3.74
CA ALA A 72 -8.31 1.64 -5.07
C ALA A 72 -8.05 3.14 -5.23
N ILE A 73 -7.06 3.47 -6.04
CA ILE A 73 -6.83 4.82 -6.54
C ILE A 73 -7.04 4.75 -8.05
N GLU A 74 -8.10 5.38 -8.54
CA GLU A 74 -8.37 5.55 -9.96
C GLU A 74 -7.74 6.88 -10.43
N THR A 75 -6.94 6.83 -11.49
CA THR A 75 -6.43 8.02 -12.19
C THR A 75 -6.99 8.04 -13.61
N PRO A 76 -8.03 8.85 -13.88
CA PRO A 76 -8.61 8.97 -15.21
C PRO A 76 -7.65 9.68 -16.18
N PRO A 77 -7.76 9.42 -17.49
CA PRO A 77 -6.94 10.10 -18.50
C PRO A 77 -7.21 11.62 -18.48
N GLY A 78 -6.19 12.40 -18.14
CA GLY A 78 -6.30 13.87 -18.02
C GLY A 78 -7.10 14.36 -16.79
N GLY A 79 -7.51 13.44 -15.91
CA GLY A 79 -8.25 13.75 -14.68
C GLY A 79 -7.38 13.72 -13.43
N ALA A 80 -7.97 14.12 -12.30
CA ALA A 80 -7.36 13.99 -10.98
C ALA A 80 -7.56 12.58 -10.42
N ALA A 81 -6.55 12.05 -9.72
CA ALA A 81 -6.66 10.80 -9.00
C ALA A 81 -7.69 10.91 -7.88
N HIS A 82 -8.51 9.87 -7.70
CA HIS A 82 -9.46 9.77 -6.61
C HIS A 82 -9.46 8.37 -5.98
N ILE A 83 -9.95 8.30 -4.74
CA ILE A 83 -10.04 7.05 -3.98
C ILE A 83 -11.38 6.40 -4.32
N ASP A 84 -11.35 5.10 -4.59
CA ASP A 84 -12.54 4.27 -4.79
C ASP A 84 -12.50 3.03 -3.88
N ASP A 85 -13.69 2.54 -3.55
CA ASP A 85 -13.87 1.36 -2.72
C ASP A 85 -13.66 0.08 -3.53
N VAL A 86 -13.14 -0.96 -2.87
CA VAL A 86 -13.02 -2.29 -3.48
C VAL A 86 -14.20 -3.14 -3.05
N ASP A 87 -15.12 -3.45 -3.98
CA ASP A 87 -16.23 -4.36 -3.73
C ASP A 87 -15.75 -5.82 -3.72
N PHE A 88 -15.82 -6.45 -2.54
CA PHE A 88 -15.49 -7.85 -2.31
C PHE A 88 -16.64 -8.84 -2.61
N GLY A 89 -17.74 -8.37 -3.21
CA GLY A 89 -18.93 -9.14 -3.53
C GLY A 89 -19.77 -9.49 -2.31
N ARG A 90 -20.21 -10.75 -2.17
CA ARG A 90 -21.24 -11.21 -1.21
C ARG A 90 -20.89 -11.10 0.28
N ARG A 91 -19.80 -10.42 0.67
CA ARG A 91 -19.53 -10.11 2.08
C ARG A 91 -20.34 -8.89 2.51
N ALA A 92 -21.61 -9.14 2.86
CA ALA A 92 -22.42 -8.17 3.58
C ALA A 92 -21.68 -7.76 4.87
N GLY A 93 -21.25 -6.50 4.95
CA GLY A 93 -20.63 -5.93 6.15
C GLY A 93 -19.21 -5.38 6.00
N GLY A 94 -18.59 -5.44 4.81
CA GLY A 94 -17.43 -4.60 4.43
C GLY A 94 -16.14 -4.71 5.27
N ARG A 95 -16.11 -5.52 6.33
CA ARG A 95 -14.93 -5.62 7.21
C ARG A 95 -13.82 -6.38 6.50
N THR A 96 -12.68 -5.72 6.38
CA THR A 96 -11.39 -6.32 6.03
C THR A 96 -11.04 -7.38 7.08
N ILE A 97 -10.78 -8.60 6.63
CA ILE A 97 -10.35 -9.71 7.49
C ILE A 97 -8.89 -9.98 7.17
N SER A 98 -8.03 -9.93 8.18
CA SER A 98 -6.65 -10.39 8.05
C SER A 98 -6.64 -11.90 7.83
N ARG A 99 -6.01 -12.34 6.74
CA ARG A 99 -5.79 -13.77 6.43
C ARG A 99 -4.38 -14.19 6.85
N PRO A 100 -4.12 -15.48 7.12
CA PRO A 100 -2.79 -15.96 7.47
C PRO A 100 -1.74 -15.63 6.40
N ALA A 101 -0.47 -15.57 6.83
CA ALA A 101 0.68 -15.41 5.96
C ALA A 101 0.92 -16.70 5.14
N MET A 102 0.40 -16.71 3.91
CA MET A 102 0.59 -17.79 2.94
C MET A 102 0.25 -17.30 1.53
N ARG A 103 0.64 -18.12 0.55
CA ARG A 103 0.15 -18.00 -0.83
C ARG A 103 -1.35 -18.25 -0.87
N GLN A 104 -2.09 -17.32 -1.46
CA GLN A 104 -3.55 -17.38 -1.52
C GLN A 104 -4.12 -16.69 -2.75
N ALA A 105 -5.26 -17.19 -3.22
CA ALA A 105 -6.07 -16.52 -4.21
C ALA A 105 -6.83 -15.33 -3.59
N TRP A 106 -7.04 -14.29 -4.39
CA TRP A 106 -7.86 -13.14 -4.06
C TRP A 106 -8.82 -12.83 -5.22
N GLY A 107 -9.84 -12.03 -4.94
CA GLY A 107 -10.96 -11.83 -5.85
C GLY A 107 -12.10 -12.83 -5.64
N PRO A 108 -13.18 -12.71 -6.44
CA PRO A 108 -13.39 -11.64 -7.42
C PRO A 108 -13.61 -10.29 -6.73
N TRP A 109 -12.91 -9.25 -7.18
CA TRP A 109 -13.10 -7.87 -6.73
C TRP A 109 -13.70 -7.04 -7.85
N ARG A 110 -14.44 -5.99 -7.49
CA ARG A 110 -14.96 -4.99 -8.43
C ARG A 110 -14.57 -3.59 -7.97
N ILE A 111 -14.21 -2.74 -8.91
CA ILE A 111 -13.90 -1.32 -8.70
C ILE A 111 -14.68 -0.55 -9.74
N ASP A 112 -15.32 0.56 -9.36
CA ASP A 112 -16.05 1.39 -10.32
C ASP A 112 -15.02 2.18 -11.15
N LEU A 113 -15.29 2.34 -12.44
CA LEU A 113 -14.42 3.10 -13.33
C LEU A 113 -15.17 4.31 -13.85
N SER A 114 -14.60 5.49 -13.66
CA SER A 114 -15.04 6.70 -14.33
C SER A 114 -14.75 6.69 -15.84
N ASP A 115 -13.64 6.04 -16.26
CA ASP A 115 -13.23 5.92 -17.66
C ASP A 115 -12.48 4.60 -17.92
N ILE A 116 -12.62 4.04 -19.12
CA ILE A 116 -11.96 2.78 -19.51
C ILE A 116 -10.44 2.92 -19.67
N GLY A 117 -9.94 4.13 -19.93
CA GLY A 117 -8.54 4.48 -20.05
C GLY A 117 -7.86 4.78 -18.71
N SER A 118 -8.58 4.66 -17.59
CA SER A 118 -8.03 4.92 -16.26
C SER A 118 -6.91 3.97 -15.87
N VAL A 119 -5.99 4.47 -15.04
CA VAL A 119 -5.01 3.64 -14.32
C VAL A 119 -5.55 3.37 -12.92
N VAL A 120 -5.60 2.09 -12.54
CA VAL A 120 -6.08 1.68 -11.21
C VAL A 120 -4.93 1.10 -10.40
N THR A 121 -4.66 1.69 -9.24
CA THR A 121 -3.66 1.22 -8.28
C THR A 121 -4.34 0.80 -6.99
N LEU A 122 -4.12 -0.42 -6.54
CA LEU A 122 -4.52 -0.88 -5.23
C LEU A 122 -3.54 -0.36 -4.18
N ARG A 123 -4.06 0.19 -3.09
CA ARG A 123 -3.26 0.54 -1.91
C ARG A 123 -3.76 -0.22 -0.70
N THR A 124 -2.83 -0.82 0.03
CA THR A 124 -3.12 -1.57 1.26
C THR A 124 -2.29 -1.04 2.40
N ARG A 125 -2.88 -0.98 3.60
CA ARG A 125 -2.24 -0.49 4.82
C ARG A 125 -2.31 -1.56 5.89
N HIS A 126 -1.16 -1.88 6.47
CA HIS A 126 -1.00 -2.92 7.48
C HIS A 126 -0.33 -2.37 8.74
N ALA A 127 -0.84 -2.76 9.90
CA ALA A 127 -0.16 -2.54 11.18
C ALA A 127 0.87 -3.66 11.40
N CYS A 128 2.08 -3.48 10.87
CA CYS A 128 3.20 -4.42 11.07
C CYS A 128 4.13 -3.99 12.22
N HIS A 129 4.11 -2.72 12.60
CA HIS A 129 4.98 -2.17 13.63
C HIS A 129 4.18 -1.26 14.58
N PRO A 130 4.56 -1.14 15.87
CA PRO A 130 3.86 -0.27 16.81
C PRO A 130 3.93 1.23 16.49
N LEU A 131 5.00 1.65 15.79
CA LEU A 131 5.28 3.07 15.54
C LEU A 131 4.90 3.55 14.15
N TRP A 132 4.66 2.64 13.20
CA TRP A 132 4.29 2.99 11.82
C TRP A 132 3.55 1.86 11.13
N ASP A 133 2.80 2.23 10.10
CA ASP A 133 2.13 1.27 9.22
C ASP A 133 2.97 0.98 7.98
N THR A 134 2.79 -0.21 7.44
CA THR A 134 3.36 -0.60 6.16
C THR A 134 2.33 -0.38 5.06
N ILE A 135 2.74 0.34 4.02
CA ILE A 135 1.90 0.62 2.85
C ILE A 135 2.45 -0.14 1.65
N SER A 136 1.59 -0.91 0.99
CA SER A 136 1.91 -1.60 -0.26
C SER A 136 1.00 -1.09 -1.38
N GLU A 137 1.57 -0.93 -2.57
CA GLU A 137 0.90 -0.38 -3.75
C GLU A 137 1.10 -1.33 -4.92
N PHE A 138 0.01 -1.65 -5.62
CA PHE A 138 0.01 -2.60 -6.72
C PHE A 138 -0.80 -2.02 -7.88
N ARG A 139 -0.18 -1.86 -9.05
CA ARG A 139 -0.91 -1.47 -10.25
C ARG A 139 -1.77 -2.64 -10.71
N LEU A 140 -3.08 -2.45 -10.75
CA LEU A 140 -4.06 -3.50 -11.11
C LEU A 140 -4.40 -3.47 -12.59
N TYR A 141 -4.54 -2.27 -13.14
CA TYR A 141 -5.03 -2.04 -14.49
C TYR A 141 -4.42 -0.75 -15.05
N ASP A 142 -4.16 -0.76 -16.35
CA ASP A 142 -3.64 0.37 -17.11
C ASP A 142 -4.41 0.43 -18.44
N GLY A 143 -5.50 1.19 -18.47
CA GLY A 143 -6.39 1.25 -19.64
C GLY A 143 -5.76 1.87 -20.89
N GLY A 144 -4.60 2.53 -20.76
CA GLY A 144 -3.87 3.13 -21.88
C GLY A 144 -2.69 2.29 -22.39
N GLY A 145 -2.32 1.21 -21.69
CA GLY A 145 -1.14 0.40 -22.01
C GLY A 145 -1.50 -1.04 -22.35
N LYS A 146 -0.98 -1.57 -23.47
CA LYS A 146 -0.91 -3.02 -23.65
C LYS A 146 -0.03 -3.58 -22.51
N GLN A 147 -0.62 -4.36 -21.60
CA GLN A 147 0.10 -5.10 -20.57
C GLN A 147 1.00 -6.17 -21.17
#